data_AF-A0A973CG94-F1
#
_entry.id   AF-A0A973CG94-F1
#
_cell.length_a   1.000
_cell.length_b   1.000
_cell.length_c   1.000
_cell.angle_alpha   90.00
_cell.angle_beta   90.00
_cell.angle_gamma   90.00
#
_symmetry.space_group_name_H-M   'P 1'
#
loop_
_entity.id
_entity.type
_entity.pdbx_description
1 polymer ?
#
loop_
_entity_poly.entity_id
_entity_poly.type
_entity_poly.pdbx_seq_one_letter_code
_entity_poly.pdbx_strand_id
1 'polypeptide(L)' 'MSKYAVVFPGQGSQAIGMLADLASDHPIVEQTFSQASEILGYDLWDL' A
#
# COMPACT_ATOMS: atom_id res chain seq x y z
N MET A 1 -30.38 -5.71 -5.71
CA MET A 1 -29.03 -5.10 -5.61
C MET A 1 -28.50 -5.31 -4.21
N SER A 2 -27.30 -5.86 -4.07
CA SER A 2 -26.64 -6.02 -2.78
C SER A 2 -25.86 -4.74 -2.42
N LYS A 3 -25.94 -4.31 -1.16
CA LYS A 3 -25.11 -3.21 -0.65
C LYS A 3 -23.79 -3.78 -0.17
N TYR A 4 -22.68 -3.13 -0.50
CA TYR A 4 -21.36 -3.45 0.03
C TYR A 4 -20.72 -2.21 0.65
N ALA A 5 -19.76 -2.44 1.54
CA ALA A 5 -18.95 -1.42 2.18
C ALA A 5 -17.49 -1.89 2.20
N VAL A 6 -16.55 -0.94 2.21
CA VAL A 6 -15.11 -1.19 2.34
C VAL A 6 -14.67 -0.60 3.67
N VAL A 7 -13.93 -1.37 4.45
CA VAL A 7 -13.34 -0.94 5.71
C VAL A 7 -11.82 -1.01 5.59
N PHE A 8 -11.13 -0.06 6.20
CA PHE A 8 -9.67 0.04 6.15
C PHE A 8 -9.09 -0.34 7.52
N PRO A 9 -8.06 -1.20 7.58
CA PRO A 9 -7.46 -1.63 8.84
C PRO A 9 -6.68 -0.49 9.52
N GLY A 10 -6.51 -0.61 10.84
CA GLY A 10 -5.72 0.32 11.66
C GLY A 10 -4.32 -0.20 11.99
N GLN A 11 -3.67 0.46 12.96
CA GLN A 11 -2.33 0.10 13.46
C GLN A 11 -2.24 -1.36 13.92
N GLY A 12 -1.11 -2.00 13.65
CA GLY A 12 -0.85 -3.41 13.98
C GLY A 12 -1.20 -4.39 12.85
N SER A 13 -1.76 -3.91 11.75
CA SER A 13 -2.06 -4.73 10.56
C SER A 13 -0.92 -4.79 9.55
N GLN A 14 0.12 -3.95 9.73
CA GLN A 14 1.30 -3.94 8.87
C GLN A 14 2.20 -5.17 9.10
N ALA A 15 2.83 -5.65 8.03
CA ALA A 15 3.81 -6.73 8.06
C ALA A 15 4.90 -6.48 7.01
N ILE A 16 6.11 -6.99 7.26
CA ILE A 16 7.20 -6.94 6.28
C ILE A 16 6.78 -7.70 5.01
N GLY A 17 6.94 -7.06 3.87
CA GLY A 17 6.53 -7.60 2.57
C GLY A 17 5.03 -7.49 2.28
N MET A 18 4.26 -6.72 3.06
CA MET A 18 2.84 -6.47 2.74
C MET A 18 2.69 -5.90 1.32
N LEU A 19 1.66 -6.36 0.60
CA LEU A 19 1.34 -5.93 -0.77
C LEU A 19 2.33 -6.35 -1.87
N ALA A 20 3.39 -7.13 -1.57
CA ALA A 20 4.38 -7.55 -2.58
C ALA A 20 3.77 -8.27 -3.79
N ASP A 21 2.90 -9.27 -3.54
CA ASP A 21 2.22 -9.99 -4.62
C ASP A 21 1.31 -9.06 -5.44
N LEU A 22 0.62 -8.13 -4.77
CA LEU A 22 -0.27 -7.17 -5.45
C LEU A 22 0.52 -6.18 -6.31
N ALA A 23 1.70 -5.75 -5.85
CA ALA A 23 2.59 -4.87 -6.60
C ALA A 23 3.11 -5.52 -7.88
N SER A 24 3.42 -6.82 -7.86
CA SER A 24 3.84 -7.59 -9.04
C SER A 24 2.81 -7.55 -10.16
N ASP A 25 1.52 -7.61 -9.83
CA ASP A 25 0.43 -7.63 -10.81
C ASP A 25 -0.11 -6.23 -11.13
N HIS A 26 0.05 -5.27 -10.21
CA HIS A 26 -0.54 -3.94 -10.29
C HIS A 26 0.49 -2.84 -9.99
N PRO A 27 1.14 -2.27 -11.04
CA PRO A 27 2.17 -1.23 -10.88
C PRO A 27 1.73 0.03 -10.12
N ILE A 28 0.42 0.28 -10.02
CA ILE A 28 -0.15 1.40 -9.26
C ILE A 28 0.18 1.33 -7.77
N VAL A 29 0.46 0.14 -7.23
CA VAL A 29 0.86 -0.03 -5.83
C VAL A 29 2.19 0.69 -5.58
N GLU A 30 3.27 0.28 -6.26
CA GLU A 30 4.59 0.92 -6.11
C GLU A 30 4.57 2.41 -6.49
N GLN A 31 3.79 2.80 -7.51
CA GLN A 31 3.64 4.22 -7.87
C GLN A 31 3.05 5.05 -6.73
N THR A 32 2.10 4.50 -5.97
CA THR A 32 1.50 5.17 -4.81
C THR A 32 2.51 5.32 -3.68
N PHE A 33 3.33 4.28 -3.43
CA PHE A 33 4.43 4.35 -2.47
C PHE A 33 5.51 5.36 -2.91
N SER A 34 5.82 5.46 -4.20
CA SER A 34 6.75 6.46 -4.76
C SER A 34 6.24 7.89 -4.50
N GLN A 35 4.96 8.17 -4.74
CA GLN A 35 4.36 9.47 -4.45
C GLN A 35 4.46 9.83 -2.95
N ALA A 36 4.26 8.85 -2.06
CA ALA A 36 4.43 9.06 -0.64
C ALA A 36 5.91 9.32 -0.27
N SER A 37 6.83 8.57 -0.88
CA SER A 37 8.27 8.68 -0.66
C SER A 37 8.81 10.06 -1.02
N GLU A 38 8.34 10.64 -2.13
CA GLU A 38 8.68 12.03 -2.53
C GLU A 38 8.33 13.06 -1.46
N ILE A 39 7.21 12.88 -0.76
CA ILE A 39 6.75 13.78 0.31
C ILE A 39 7.53 13.52 1.60
N LEU A 40 7.83 12.26 1.90
CA LEU A 40 8.48 11.83 3.15
C LEU A 40 10.00 12.03 3.14
N GLY A 41 10.63 12.10 1.96
CA GLY A 41 12.07 12.28 1.81
C GLY A 41 12.89 11.01 2.05
N TYR A 42 12.25 9.84 2.08
CA TYR A 42 12.88 8.52 2.13
C TYR A 42 12.02 7.51 1.38
N ASP A 43 12.61 6.37 0.99
CA ASP A 43 11.90 5.29 0.31
C ASP A 43 10.98 4.55 1.29
N LEU A 44 9.67 4.73 1.14
CA LEU A 44 8.66 4.09 1.98
C LEU A 44 8.45 2.61 1.62
N TRP A 45 8.80 2.20 0.40
CA TRP A 45 8.67 0.81 -0.04
C TRP A 45 9.77 -0.09 0.53
N ASP A 46 10.95 0.48 0.80
CA ASP A 46 12.11 -0.23 1.37
C ASP A 46 12.05 -0.42 2.90
N LEU A 47 11.06 0.18 3.58
CA LEU A 47 10.90 0.15 5.05
C LEU A 47 10.37 -1.18 5.60
#